data_AF-A0A150U407-F1
#
_entry.id   AF-A0A150U407-F1
#
_cell.length_a   1.000
_cell.length_b   1.000
_cell.length_c   1.000
_cell.angle_alpha   90.00
_cell.angle_beta   90.00
_cell.angle_gamma   90.00
#
_symmetry.space_group_name_H-M   'P 1'
#
loop_
_entity.id
_entity.type
_entity.pdbx_description
1 polymer ?
#
loop_
_entity_poly.entity_id
_entity_poly.type
_entity_poly.pdbx_seq_one_letter_code
_entity_poly.pdbx_strand_id
1 'polypeptide(L)'
;MAYIGIRDLQKISGEAIGALPGPTPVKSGERTVGLLIPLKAADPDRLAAVLRRAEALGRGRDAKADDAALAGFGEVDPVDWSPAAVKALTGKPGKRRKPKP
;
A
#
# COMPACT_ATOMS: atom_id res chain seq x y z
N MET A 1 -21.77 0.46 -11.89
CA MET A 1 -21.86 1.54 -10.88
C MET A 1 -20.50 2.17 -10.74
N ALA A 2 -20.38 3.49 -10.91
CA ALA A 2 -19.09 4.18 -10.76
C ALA A 2 -18.76 4.52 -9.30
N TYR A 3 -19.75 4.50 -8.40
CA TYR A 3 -19.59 4.73 -6.96
C TYR A 3 -20.79 4.15 -6.20
N ILE A 4 -20.66 4.05 -4.88
CA ILE A 4 -21.73 3.69 -3.93
C ILE A 4 -21.96 4.88 -2.99
N GLY A 5 -23.22 5.28 -2.81
CA GLY A 5 -23.57 6.32 -1.83
C GLY A 5 -23.43 5.79 -0.39
N ILE A 6 -23.06 6.64 0.56
CA ILE A 6 -22.85 6.22 1.96
C ILE A 6 -24.11 5.60 2.60
N ARG A 7 -25.30 6.06 2.19
CA ARG A 7 -26.58 5.47 2.63
C ARG A 7 -26.87 4.12 1.98
N ASP A 8 -26.38 3.90 0.76
CA ASP A 8 -26.54 2.64 0.05
C ASP A 8 -25.53 1.60 0.54
N LEU A 9 -24.33 2.04 0.92
CA LEU A 9 -23.33 1.21 1.59
C LEU A 9 -23.88 0.56 2.87
N GLN A 10 -24.76 1.25 3.60
CA GLN A 10 -25.38 0.68 4.80
C GLN A 10 -26.42 -0.42 4.50
N LYS A 11 -26.86 -0.55 3.24
CA LYS A 11 -27.93 -1.47 2.82
C LYS A 11 -27.42 -2.63 1.97
N ILE A 12 -26.20 -2.54 1.44
CA ILE A 12 -25.62 -3.56 0.56
C ILE A 12 -25.28 -4.83 1.34
N SER A 13 -25.57 -6.00 0.76
CA SER A 13 -25.21 -7.28 1.35
C SER A 13 -23.75 -7.63 1.10
N GLY A 14 -23.17 -8.51 1.92
CA GLY A 14 -21.80 -9.01 1.71
C GLY A 14 -21.62 -9.70 0.36
N GLU A 15 -22.64 -10.41 -0.12
CA GLU A 15 -22.64 -11.04 -1.46
C GLU A 15 -22.56 -10.00 -2.58
N ALA A 16 -23.34 -8.93 -2.48
CA ALA A 16 -23.30 -7.83 -3.45
C ALA A 16 -21.96 -7.08 -3.41
N ILE A 17 -21.34 -6.94 -2.23
CA ILE A 17 -19.96 -6.44 -2.11
C ILE A 17 -19.00 -7.37 -2.86
N GLY A 18 -19.07 -8.68 -2.62
CA GLY A 18 -18.19 -9.67 -3.27
C GLY A 18 -18.30 -9.69 -4.79
N ALA A 19 -19.48 -9.39 -5.34
CA ALA A 19 -19.74 -9.29 -6.78
C ALA A 19 -19.18 -8.02 -7.44
N LEU A 20 -18.78 -7.00 -6.67
CA LEU A 20 -18.21 -5.77 -7.24
C LEU A 20 -16.96 -6.10 -8.09
N PRO A 21 -16.80 -5.51 -9.28
CA PRO A 21 -15.70 -5.86 -10.18
C PRO A 21 -14.32 -5.52 -9.60
N GLY A 22 -14.23 -4.48 -8.76
CA GLY A 22 -13.00 -4.06 -8.10
C GLY A 22 -13.23 -2.94 -7.08
N PRO A 23 -12.17 -2.21 -6.68
CA PRO A 23 -12.27 -1.07 -5.78
C PRO A 23 -13.31 -0.07 -6.26
N THR A 24 -14.30 0.21 -5.42
CA THR A 24 -15.44 1.08 -5.74
C THR A 24 -15.46 2.29 -4.79
N PRO A 25 -15.49 3.54 -5.29
CA PRO A 25 -15.59 4.73 -4.46
C PRO A 25 -16.87 4.78 -3.63
N VAL A 26 -16.74 5.19 -2.37
CA VAL A 26 -17.88 5.50 -1.50
C VAL A 26 -18.04 7.02 -1.40
N LYS A 27 -19.22 7.54 -1.72
CA LYS A 27 -19.51 8.99 -1.71
C LYS A 27 -20.50 9.40 -0.62
N SER A 28 -20.27 10.57 -0.03
CA SER A 28 -21.26 11.31 0.77
C SER A 28 -21.53 12.66 0.09
N GLY A 29 -22.70 12.80 -0.54
CA GLY A 29 -22.93 13.85 -1.52
C GLY A 29 -21.95 13.71 -2.70
N GLU A 30 -21.28 14.81 -3.06
CA GLU A 30 -20.26 14.80 -4.14
C GLU A 30 -18.87 14.36 -3.69
N ARG A 31 -18.63 14.27 -2.38
CA ARG A 31 -17.30 13.95 -1.83
C ARG A 31 -17.09 12.44 -1.76
N THR A 32 -15.99 11.97 -2.31
CA THR A 32 -15.47 10.61 -2.04
C THR A 32 -14.91 10.57 -0.61
N VAL A 33 -15.45 9.68 0.22
CA VAL A 33 -15.08 9.53 1.63
C VAL A 33 -14.36 8.21 1.93
N GLY A 34 -14.35 7.27 0.99
CA GLY A 34 -13.65 6.00 1.14
C GLY A 34 -13.62 5.17 -0.13
N LEU A 35 -12.96 4.01 -0.04
CA LEU A 35 -12.95 2.98 -1.07
C LEU A 35 -13.45 1.68 -0.45
N LEU A 36 -14.43 1.07 -1.09
CA LEU A 36 -14.85 -0.29 -0.79
C LEU A 36 -14.07 -1.24 -1.70
N ILE A 37 -13.24 -2.09 -1.09
CA ILE A 37 -12.41 -3.06 -1.80
C ILE A 37 -12.97 -4.45 -1.49
N PRO A 38 -13.61 -5.13 -2.47
CA PRO A 38 -14.07 -6.49 -2.27
C PRO A 38 -12.88 -7.44 -2.11
N LEU A 39 -12.87 -8.20 -1.02
CA LEU A 39 -11.89 -9.26 -0.82
C LEU A 39 -12.29 -10.46 -1.68
N LYS A 40 -11.58 -10.62 -2.79
CA LYS A 40 -11.75 -11.76 -3.69
C LYS A 40 -10.65 -12.78 -3.45
N ALA A 41 -10.98 -14.06 -3.63
CA ALA A 41 -9.97 -15.08 -3.77
C ALA A 41 -9.01 -14.67 -4.90
N ALA A 42 -7.72 -14.80 -4.65
CA ALA A 42 -6.73 -14.55 -5.68
C ALA A 42 -6.94 -15.54 -6.82
N ASP A 43 -6.92 -15.05 -8.06
CA ASP A 43 -6.78 -15.90 -9.24
C ASP A 43 -5.43 -16.63 -9.14
N PRO A 44 -5.41 -17.97 -8.96
CA PRO A 44 -4.18 -18.72 -8.72
C PRO A 44 -3.20 -18.62 -9.88
N ASP A 45 -3.69 -18.58 -11.12
CA ASP A 45 -2.85 -18.52 -12.31
C ASP A 45 -2.22 -17.14 -12.44
N ARG A 46 -3.00 -16.09 -12.18
CA ARG A 46 -2.49 -14.71 -12.13
C ARG A 46 -1.46 -14.56 -11.02
N LEU A 47 -1.71 -15.13 -9.84
CA LEU A 47 -0.77 -15.09 -8.72
C LEU A 47 0.52 -15.83 -9.08
N ALA A 48 0.43 -17.04 -9.65
CA ALA A 48 1.59 -17.81 -10.10
C ALA A 48 2.42 -17.04 -11.13
N ALA A 49 1.78 -16.35 -12.08
CA ALA A 49 2.47 -15.50 -13.05
C ALA A 49 3.23 -14.34 -12.40
N VAL A 50 2.62 -13.68 -11.41
CA VAL A 50 3.29 -12.62 -10.63
C VAL A 50 4.48 -13.18 -9.85
N LEU A 51 4.32 -14.33 -9.21
CA LEU A 51 5.39 -14.97 -8.44
C LEU A 51 6.57 -15.38 -9.33
N ARG A 52 6.32 -15.98 -10.51
CA ARG A 52 7.38 -16.29 -11.48
C ARG A 52 8.14 -15.04 -11.92
N ARG A 53 7.44 -13.93 -12.14
CA ARG A 53 8.07 -12.66 -12.50
C ARG A 53 8.91 -12.10 -11.35
N ALA A 54 8.40 -12.16 -10.12
CA ALA A 54 9.13 -11.73 -8.94
C ALA A 54 10.39 -12.56 -8.72
N GLU A 55 10.30 -13.88 -8.90
CA GLU A 55 11.43 -14.80 -8.80
C GLU A 55 12.49 -14.48 -9.87
N ALA A 56 12.07 -14.27 -11.12
CA ALA A 56 12.97 -13.91 -12.20
C ALA A 56 13.69 -12.57 -11.93
N LEU A 57 13.00 -11.58 -11.38
CA LEU A 57 13.61 -10.31 -10.95
C LEU A 57 14.54 -10.47 -9.75
N GLY A 58 14.28 -11.46 -8.89
CA GLY A 58 15.12 -11.79 -7.75
C GLY A 58 16.43 -12.50 -8.15
N ARG A 59 16.47 -13.16 -9.31
CA ARG A 59 17.69 -13.80 -9.83
C ARG A 59 18.70 -12.73 -10.23
N GLY A 60 19.69 -12.51 -9.38
CA GLY A 60 20.69 -11.46 -9.52
C GLY A 60 20.60 -10.35 -8.48
N ARG A 61 19.68 -10.44 -7.52
CA ARG A 61 19.71 -9.57 -6.33
C ARG A 61 20.95 -9.86 -5.48
N ASP A 62 21.63 -8.79 -5.10
CA ASP A 62 22.67 -8.84 -4.08
C ASP A 62 22.05 -8.43 -2.75
N ALA A 63 21.75 -9.42 -1.91
CA ALA A 63 21.14 -9.21 -0.61
C ALA A 63 21.96 -8.24 0.27
N LYS A 64 23.28 -8.23 0.13
CA LYS A 64 24.15 -7.34 0.90
C LYS A 64 24.05 -5.89 0.43
N ALA A 65 23.89 -5.69 -0.88
CA ALA A 65 23.65 -4.36 -1.45
C ALA A 65 22.25 -3.85 -1.08
N ASP A 66 21.24 -4.72 -1.10
CA ASP A 66 19.87 -4.42 -0.66
C ASP A 66 19.86 -4.04 0.83
N ASP A 67 20.52 -4.83 1.70
CA ASP A 67 20.65 -4.53 3.13
C ASP A 67 21.40 -3.22 3.38
N ALA A 68 22.46 -2.92 2.62
CA ALA A 68 23.18 -1.66 2.73
C ALA A 68 22.32 -0.46 2.30
N ALA A 69 21.47 -0.63 1.28
CA ALA A 69 20.51 0.39 0.85
C ALA A 69 19.41 0.60 1.90
N LEU A 70 18.92 -0.48 2.52
CA LEU A 70 17.92 -0.45 3.58
C LEU A 70 18.47 0.08 4.91
N ALA A 71 19.75 -0.10 5.20
CA ALA A 71 20.37 0.47 6.40
C ALA A 71 20.28 2.02 6.44
N GLY A 72 20.16 2.66 5.26
CA GLY A 72 19.89 4.09 5.14
C GLY A 72 18.49 4.52 5.60
N PHE A 73 17.51 3.61 5.61
CA PHE A 73 16.18 3.84 6.19
C PHE A 73 16.22 3.91 7.73
N GLY A 74 17.28 3.43 8.39
CA GLY A 74 17.46 3.56 9.84
C GLY A 74 16.27 3.01 10.66
N GLU A 75 15.91 3.70 11.74
CA GLU A 75 14.79 3.37 12.65
C GLU A 75 13.43 3.90 12.15
N VAL A 76 13.19 3.94 10.84
CA VAL A 76 11.86 4.33 10.35
C VAL A 76 10.88 3.20 10.69
N ASP A 77 9.96 3.50 11.60
CA ASP A 77 8.83 2.62 11.90
C ASP A 77 7.92 2.53 10.65
N PRO A 78 7.79 1.34 10.03
CA PRO A 78 7.03 1.18 8.79
C PRO A 78 5.52 1.40 8.97
N VAL A 79 5.03 1.55 10.21
CA VAL A 79 3.63 1.88 10.50
C VAL A 79 3.43 3.30 11.04
N ASP A 80 4.50 4.08 11.25
CA ASP A 80 4.38 5.50 11.57
C ASP A 80 4.22 6.34 10.28
N TRP A 81 2.97 6.65 9.95
CA TRP A 81 2.59 7.50 8.82
C TRP A 81 2.42 8.98 9.22
N SER A 82 2.97 9.40 10.36
CA SER A 82 2.94 10.80 10.76
C SER A 82 3.64 11.68 9.71
N PRO A 83 3.19 12.93 9.50
CA PRO A 83 3.84 13.84 8.56
C PRO A 83 5.34 14.05 8.84
N ALA A 84 5.76 13.91 10.11
CA ALA A 84 7.15 13.99 10.53
C ALA A 84 7.96 12.78 10.05
N ALA A 85 7.43 11.56 10.23
CA ALA A 85 8.05 10.32 9.77
C ALA A 85 8.16 10.27 8.23
N VAL A 86 7.10 10.66 7.52
CA VAL A 86 7.11 10.74 6.04
C VAL A 86 8.16 11.74 5.56
N LYS A 87 8.27 12.91 6.20
CA LYS A 87 9.27 13.92 5.84
C LYS A 87 10.71 13.46 6.10
N ALA A 88 10.94 12.69 7.16
CA ALA A 88 12.23 12.08 7.45
C ALA A 88 12.60 11.03 6.39
N LEU A 89 11.61 10.24 5.94
CA LEU A 89 11.76 9.22 4.91
C LEU A 89 12.06 9.80 3.51
N THR A 90 11.38 10.88 3.13
CA THR A 90 11.47 11.48 1.78
C THR A 90 12.49 12.63 1.68
N GLY A 91 13.12 13.02 2.78
CA GLY A 91 14.11 14.09 2.80
C GLY A 91 15.46 13.65 2.25
N LYS A 92 16.16 14.50 1.47
CA LYS A 92 17.55 14.27 1.06
C LYS A 92 18.44 14.07 2.30
N PRO A 93 19.47 13.18 2.27
CA PRO A 93 20.30 12.88 3.42
C PRO A 93 21.10 14.12 3.85
N GLY A 94 20.52 14.92 4.73
CA GLY A 94 21.16 16.06 5.36
C GLY A 94 22.08 15.57 6.46
N LYS A 95 23.39 15.83 6.29
CA LYS A 95 24.48 15.62 7.25
C LYS A 95 23.99 15.39 8.69
N ARG A 96 24.13 14.16 9.21
CA ARG A 96 23.95 13.84 10.63
C ARG A 96 24.73 14.86 11.46
N ARG A 97 24.03 15.68 12.23
CA ARG A 97 24.65 16.55 13.25
C ARG A 97 25.24 15.63 14.31
N LYS A 98 26.57 15.71 14.52
CA LYS A 98 27.22 15.06 15.66
C LYS A 98 26.62 15.58 16.97
N PRO A 99 26.41 14.73 17.99
CA PRO A 99 25.99 15.20 19.30
C PRO A 99 27.12 16.03 19.90
N LYS A 100 26.75 17.16 20.51
CA LYS A 100 27.65 18.10 21.18
C LYS A 100 28.11 17.46 22.51
N PRO A 101 29.39 17.63 22.92
CA PRO A 101 29.96 17.00 24.11
C PRO A 101 29.27 17.42 25.41
#